data_AF-A0A1D6JBK0-F1
#
_entry.id   AF-A0A1D6JBK0-F1
#
_cell.length_a   1.000
_cell.length_b   1.000
_cell.length_c   1.000
_cell.angle_alpha   90.00
_cell.angle_beta   90.00
_cell.angle_gamma   90.00
#
_symmetry.space_group_name_H-M   'P 1'
#
loop_
_entity.id
_entity.type
_entity.pdbx_description
1 polymer ?
#
loop_
_entity_poly.entity_id
_entity_poly.type
_entity_poly.pdbx_seq_one_letter_code
_entity_poly.pdbx_strand_id
1 'polypeptide(L)'
;MCFHLLLLSSIYFGLFTVTYIHQKALEALWRSSFPGTELLGLVSDQWKEMGWQGKDPSTDFRGGGFISLENLLYFSRNYPKSFQELLRKQNGDRALWEYPFAVAGVNITFMLIQMLDLQAGSLQTFQHLLVDLNCETSLAITINSVNYFD
;
A
#
# COMPACT_ATOMS: atom_id res chain seq x y z
N MET A 1 37.92 15.57 -4.02
CA MET A 1 36.91 15.68 -5.09
C MET A 1 36.44 14.32 -5.64
N CYS A 2 37.31 13.34 -5.92
CA CYS A 2 36.89 12.03 -6.46
C CYS A 2 35.93 11.22 -5.57
N PHE A 3 36.13 11.18 -4.25
CA PHE A 3 35.28 10.39 -3.34
C PHE A 3 33.83 10.91 -3.28
N HIS A 4 33.63 12.23 -3.35
CA HIS A 4 32.30 12.84 -3.30
C HIS A 4 31.51 12.54 -4.57
N LEU A 5 32.17 12.58 -5.73
CA LEU A 5 31.54 12.25 -7.02
C LEU A 5 31.17 10.76 -7.13
N LEU A 6 31.97 9.85 -6.56
CA LEU A 6 31.67 8.42 -6.52
C LEU A 6 30.53 8.06 -5.54
N LEU A 7 30.45 8.76 -4.42
CA LEU A 7 29.32 8.62 -3.49
C LEU A 7 28.02 9.12 -4.13
N LEU A 8 28.06 10.28 -4.78
CA LEU A 8 26.89 10.80 -5.49
C LEU A 8 26.45 9.87 -6.61
N SER A 9 27.36 9.35 -7.44
CA SER A 9 26.97 8.40 -8.51
C SER A 9 26.38 7.10 -7.96
N SER A 10 26.91 6.58 -6.86
CA SER A 10 26.38 5.37 -6.20
C SER A 10 25.01 5.61 -5.56
N ILE A 11 24.81 6.77 -4.92
CA ILE A 11 23.52 7.18 -4.35
C ILE A 11 22.49 7.39 -5.45
N TYR A 12 22.85 8.07 -6.55
CA TYR A 12 21.98 8.27 -7.70
C TYR A 12 21.62 6.95 -8.38
N PHE A 13 22.59 6.05 -8.56
CA PHE A 13 22.34 4.73 -9.13
C PHE A 13 21.44 3.89 -8.21
N GLY A 14 21.67 3.93 -6.89
CA GLY A 14 20.82 3.27 -5.91
C GLY A 14 19.38 3.80 -5.91
N LEU A 15 19.21 5.11 -5.87
CA LEU A 15 17.90 5.76 -5.91
C LEU A 15 17.16 5.49 -7.23
N PHE A 16 17.87 5.54 -8.36
CA PHE A 16 17.33 5.19 -9.67
C PHE A 16 16.87 3.73 -9.71
N THR A 17 17.69 2.81 -9.22
CA THR A 17 17.37 1.37 -9.19
C THR A 17 16.16 1.07 -8.31
N VAL A 18 16.09 1.65 -7.11
CA VAL A 18 14.93 1.50 -6.20
C VAL A 18 13.65 2.02 -6.86
N THR A 19 13.71 3.20 -7.47
CA THR A 19 12.55 3.79 -8.17
C THR A 19 12.13 2.92 -9.35
N TYR A 20 13.09 2.43 -10.15
CA TYR A 20 12.83 1.56 -11.29
C TYR A 20 12.17 0.23 -10.89
N ILE A 21 12.68 -0.41 -9.82
CA ILE A 21 12.11 -1.67 -9.31
C ILE A 21 10.67 -1.44 -8.84
N HIS A 22 10.41 -0.36 -8.08
CA HIS A 22 9.07 -0.03 -7.60
C HIS A 22 8.07 0.15 -8.76
N GLN A 23 8.47 0.87 -9.81
CA GLN A 23 7.66 1.07 -11.01
C GLN A 23 7.37 -0.25 -11.72
N LYS A 24 8.37 -1.11 -11.89
CA LYS A 24 8.20 -2.42 -12.52
C LYS A 24 7.29 -3.35 -11.73
N ALA A 25 7.38 -3.32 -10.40
CA ALA A 25 6.50 -4.07 -9.53
C ALA A 25 5.04 -3.59 -9.63
N LEU A 26 4.80 -2.28 -9.68
CA LEU A 26 3.46 -1.72 -9.93
C LEU A 26 2.90 -2.13 -11.29
N GLU A 27 3.68 -2.01 -12.38
CA GLU A 27 3.25 -2.46 -13.72
C GLU A 27 2.88 -3.95 -13.72
N ALA A 28 3.69 -4.78 -13.06
CA ALA A 28 3.44 -6.21 -12.95
C ALA A 28 2.18 -6.51 -12.15
N LEU A 29 1.97 -5.79 -11.04
CA LEU A 29 0.79 -5.91 -10.20
C LEU A 29 -0.47 -5.55 -10.99
N TRP A 30 -0.47 -4.43 -11.74
CA TRP A 30 -1.59 -4.04 -12.58
C TRP A 30 -1.94 -5.12 -13.60
N ARG A 31 -0.95 -5.61 -14.35
CA ARG A 31 -1.15 -6.66 -15.36
C ARG A 31 -1.74 -7.94 -14.78
N SER A 32 -1.36 -8.30 -13.55
CA SER A 32 -1.93 -9.45 -12.85
C SER A 32 -3.35 -9.20 -12.32
N SER A 33 -3.69 -7.94 -12.03
CA SER A 33 -4.97 -7.55 -11.46
C SER A 33 -6.05 -7.40 -12.52
N PHE A 34 -5.71 -6.79 -13.65
CA PHE A 34 -6.64 -6.51 -14.75
C PHE A 34 -6.09 -7.09 -16.07
N PRO A 35 -6.11 -8.42 -16.24
CA PRO A 35 -5.64 -9.06 -17.46
C PRO A 35 -6.45 -8.57 -18.66
N GLY A 36 -5.76 -8.08 -19.70
CA GLY A 36 -6.37 -7.52 -20.91
C GLY A 36 -6.63 -6.02 -20.87
N THR A 37 -6.42 -5.35 -19.73
CA THR A 37 -6.51 -3.88 -19.62
C THR A 37 -5.12 -3.27 -19.57
N GLU A 38 -4.78 -2.46 -20.56
CA GLU A 38 -3.50 -1.74 -20.57
C GLU A 38 -3.46 -0.64 -19.50
N LEU A 39 -2.30 -0.49 -18.86
CA LEU A 39 -2.05 0.60 -17.92
C LEU A 39 -1.64 1.84 -18.72
N LEU A 40 -2.45 2.90 -18.67
CA LEU A 40 -2.20 4.16 -19.36
C LEU A 40 -1.01 4.92 -18.76
N GLY A 41 -0.77 4.74 -17.47
CA GLY A 41 0.37 5.32 -16.78
C GLY A 41 0.39 4.98 -15.30
N LEU A 42 1.57 5.10 -14.70
CA LEU A 42 1.76 4.91 -13.27
C LEU A 42 1.00 5.92 -12.41
N VAL A 43 0.67 7.09 -12.99
CA VAL A 43 -0.25 8.07 -12.42
C VAL A 43 -1.50 8.12 -13.29
N SER A 44 -2.59 7.49 -12.85
CA SER A 44 -3.85 7.42 -13.60
C SER A 44 -5.02 7.08 -12.67
N ASP A 45 -6.25 7.44 -13.05
CA ASP A 45 -7.44 7.10 -12.27
C ASP A 45 -7.74 5.59 -12.26
N GLN A 46 -7.14 4.81 -13.16
CA GLN A 46 -7.31 3.35 -13.24
C GLN A 46 -6.98 2.66 -11.91
N TRP A 47 -6.02 3.19 -11.16
CA TRP A 47 -5.64 2.65 -9.86
C TRP A 47 -6.78 2.66 -8.83
N LYS A 48 -7.75 3.57 -8.94
CA LYS A 48 -8.93 3.56 -8.06
C LYS A 48 -9.76 2.30 -8.22
N GLU A 49 -9.77 1.68 -9.39
CA GLU A 49 -10.47 0.40 -9.63
C GLU A 49 -9.88 -0.74 -8.81
N MET A 50 -8.57 -0.68 -8.51
CA MET A 50 -7.90 -1.63 -7.63
C MET A 50 -8.10 -1.30 -6.14
N GLY A 51 -8.69 -0.16 -5.82
CA GLY A 51 -8.85 0.35 -4.47
C GLY A 51 -7.62 1.08 -3.93
N TRP A 52 -6.85 1.77 -4.77
CA TRP A 52 -5.87 2.77 -4.30
C TRP A 52 -6.58 4.09 -3.93
N GLN A 53 -6.06 4.87 -2.97
CA GLN A 53 -6.74 6.11 -2.52
C GLN A 53 -6.68 7.19 -3.59
N GLY A 54 -5.58 7.25 -4.34
CA GLY A 54 -5.31 8.27 -5.34
C GLY A 54 -5.02 7.70 -6.71
N LYS A 55 -4.72 8.62 -7.63
CA LYS A 55 -4.22 8.30 -8.98
C LYS A 55 -2.77 7.78 -8.98
N ASP A 56 -2.05 7.96 -7.88
CA ASP A 56 -0.65 7.59 -7.73
C ASP A 56 -0.48 6.64 -6.52
N PRO A 57 -0.41 5.31 -6.77
CA PRO A 57 -0.22 4.31 -5.72
C PRO A 57 1.03 4.52 -4.88
N SER A 58 2.06 5.20 -5.40
CA SER A 58 3.32 5.39 -4.67
C SER A 58 3.11 6.15 -3.35
N THR A 59 2.06 6.96 -3.27
CA THR A 59 1.72 7.76 -2.10
C THR A 59 1.07 6.97 -0.96
N ASP A 60 0.54 5.77 -1.26
CA ASP A 60 -0.19 4.91 -0.33
C ASP A 60 0.73 4.00 0.50
N PHE A 61 2.01 3.85 0.13
CA PHE A 61 2.95 2.92 0.75
C PHE A 61 3.65 3.43 2.04
N ARG A 62 3.13 4.45 2.74
CA ARG A 62 3.87 5.08 3.85
C ARG A 62 4.18 4.13 5.02
N GLY A 63 3.20 3.33 5.45
CA GLY A 63 3.36 2.39 6.57
C GLY A 63 4.01 1.07 6.16
N GLY A 64 3.43 0.39 5.14
CA GLY A 64 3.90 -0.92 4.68
C GLY A 64 5.15 -0.89 3.79
N GLY A 65 5.52 0.29 3.27
CA GLY A 65 6.66 0.46 2.37
C GLY A 65 6.57 -0.37 1.10
N PHE A 66 7.72 -0.59 0.46
CA PHE A 66 7.83 -1.45 -0.73
C PHE A 66 7.43 -2.92 -0.44
N ILE A 67 7.52 -3.37 0.82
CA ILE A 67 7.17 -4.75 1.22
C ILE A 67 5.69 -5.02 0.96
N SER A 68 4.79 -4.05 1.14
CA SER A 68 3.37 -4.28 0.86
C SER A 68 3.06 -4.41 -0.62
N LEU A 69 3.81 -3.72 -1.49
CA LEU A 69 3.73 -3.92 -2.93
C LEU A 69 4.18 -5.34 -3.32
N GLU A 70 5.31 -5.79 -2.77
CA GLU A 70 5.81 -7.15 -2.99
C GLU A 70 4.82 -8.21 -2.47
N ASN A 71 4.20 -8.00 -1.31
CA ASN A 71 3.18 -8.90 -0.78
C ASN A 71 1.94 -8.96 -1.69
N LEU A 72 1.45 -7.83 -2.19
CA LEU A 72 0.33 -7.79 -3.14
C LEU A 72 0.67 -8.51 -4.44
N LEU A 73 1.88 -8.30 -4.97
CA LEU A 73 2.35 -8.95 -6.18
C LEU A 73 2.58 -10.46 -5.99
N TYR A 74 3.09 -10.85 -4.82
CA TYR A 74 3.22 -12.25 -4.45
C TYR A 74 1.84 -12.91 -4.35
N PHE A 75 0.87 -12.25 -3.72
CA PHE A 75 -0.49 -12.75 -3.59
C PHE A 75 -1.16 -12.93 -4.96
N SER A 76 -1.00 -11.97 -5.87
CA SER A 76 -1.58 -12.05 -7.23
C SER A 76 -0.98 -13.18 -8.07
N ARG A 77 0.32 -13.47 -7.91
CA ARG A 77 1.02 -14.52 -8.67
C ARG A 77 0.78 -15.92 -8.14
N ASN A 78 0.80 -16.10 -6.81
CA ASN A 78 0.75 -17.43 -6.19
C ASN A 78 -0.68 -17.88 -5.87
N TYR A 79 -1.60 -16.93 -5.68
CA TYR A 79 -3.00 -17.22 -5.34
C TYR A 79 -3.98 -16.44 -6.23
N PRO A 80 -3.87 -16.54 -7.57
CA PRO A 80 -4.59 -15.67 -8.52
C PRO A 80 -6.11 -15.76 -8.39
N LYS A 81 -6.66 -16.95 -8.06
CA LYS A 81 -8.10 -17.14 -7.87
C LYS A 81 -8.60 -16.33 -6.67
N SER A 82 -8.00 -16.52 -5.50
CA SER A 82 -8.37 -15.79 -4.28
C SER A 82 -8.11 -14.29 -4.40
N PHE A 83 -7.03 -13.90 -5.07
CA PHE A 83 -6.74 -12.51 -5.38
C PHE A 83 -7.86 -11.88 -6.21
N GLN A 84 -8.32 -12.54 -7.27
CA GLN A 84 -9.40 -12.05 -8.14
C GLN A 84 -10.77 -12.05 -7.43
N GLU A 85 -11.06 -13.06 -6.62
CA GLU A 85 -12.28 -13.13 -5.83
C GLU A 85 -12.37 -11.96 -4.84
N LEU A 86 -11.26 -11.62 -4.16
CA LEU A 86 -11.18 -10.48 -3.25
C LEU A 86 -11.21 -9.13 -3.99
N LEU A 87 -10.41 -8.98 -5.04
CA LEU A 87 -10.36 -7.75 -5.84
C LEU A 87 -11.74 -7.41 -6.42
N ARG A 88 -12.46 -8.40 -6.95
CA ARG A 88 -13.79 -8.24 -7.54
C ARG A 88 -14.93 -8.33 -6.53
N LYS A 89 -14.60 -8.53 -5.23
CA LYS A 89 -15.57 -8.66 -4.13
C LYS A 89 -16.67 -9.69 -4.44
N GLN A 90 -16.30 -10.84 -5.00
CA GLN A 90 -17.26 -11.82 -5.54
C GLN A 90 -18.10 -12.51 -4.45
N ASN A 91 -17.57 -12.58 -3.22
CA ASN A 91 -18.17 -13.32 -2.10
C ASN A 91 -18.48 -12.35 -0.94
N GLY A 92 -19.72 -12.34 -0.45
CA GLY A 92 -20.19 -11.52 0.67
C GLY A 92 -21.44 -10.67 0.36
N ASP A 93 -22.17 -10.24 1.39
CA ASP A 93 -23.25 -9.25 1.28
C ASP A 93 -22.63 -7.90 0.90
N ARG A 94 -22.61 -7.61 -0.41
CA ARG A 94 -21.66 -6.70 -1.11
C ARG A 94 -21.46 -5.28 -0.57
N ALA A 95 -22.20 -4.77 0.41
CA ALA A 95 -22.31 -3.31 0.62
C ALA A 95 -22.12 -2.81 2.06
N LEU A 96 -21.95 -3.65 3.09
CA LEU A 96 -21.93 -3.12 4.46
C LEU A 96 -20.58 -2.54 4.89
N TRP A 97 -19.47 -2.97 4.28
CA TRP A 97 -18.12 -2.47 4.55
C TRP A 97 -17.25 -2.55 3.29
N GLU A 98 -17.43 -1.63 2.35
CA GLU A 98 -16.53 -1.55 1.19
C GLU A 98 -15.14 -1.10 1.63
N TYR A 99 -14.26 -2.06 1.87
CA TYR A 99 -12.87 -1.77 2.11
C TYR A 99 -12.11 -1.69 0.75
N PRO A 100 -11.29 -0.64 0.51
CA PRO A 100 -10.46 -0.51 -0.69
C PRO A 100 -9.36 -1.58 -0.79
N PHE A 101 -9.51 -2.56 -1.69
CA PHE A 101 -8.66 -3.78 -1.74
C PHE A 101 -7.15 -3.53 -1.62
N ALA A 102 -6.57 -2.63 -2.42
CA ALA A 102 -5.13 -2.38 -2.38
C ALA A 102 -4.65 -1.78 -1.05
N VAL A 103 -5.34 -0.77 -0.54
CA VAL A 103 -5.05 -0.16 0.78
C VAL A 103 -5.15 -1.21 1.90
N ALA A 104 -5.96 -2.26 1.70
CA ALA A 104 -6.19 -3.34 2.67
C ALA A 104 -4.94 -4.15 2.81
N GLY A 105 -4.39 -4.56 1.67
CA GLY A 105 -3.13 -5.27 1.62
C GLY A 105 -1.99 -4.46 2.22
N VAL A 106 -1.97 -3.13 2.01
CA VAL A 106 -0.98 -2.25 2.63
C VAL A 106 -1.12 -2.25 4.15
N ASN A 107 -2.32 -2.07 4.69
CA ASN A 107 -2.57 -2.06 6.13
C ASN A 107 -2.29 -3.41 6.78
N ILE A 108 -2.69 -4.52 6.15
CA ILE A 108 -2.39 -5.87 6.62
C ILE A 108 -0.88 -6.09 6.67
N THR A 109 -0.15 -5.71 5.62
CA THR A 109 1.31 -5.82 5.60
C THR A 109 1.94 -4.98 6.71
N PHE A 110 1.45 -3.76 6.93
CA PHE A 110 1.93 -2.90 8.00
C PHE A 110 1.73 -3.54 9.38
N MET A 111 0.55 -4.12 9.64
CA MET A 111 0.29 -4.86 10.87
C MET A 111 1.23 -6.05 11.03
N LEU A 112 1.48 -6.82 9.96
CA LEU A 112 2.42 -7.95 9.99
C LEU A 112 3.85 -7.49 10.30
N ILE A 113 4.31 -6.38 9.71
CA ILE A 113 5.62 -5.80 10.00
C ILE A 113 5.75 -5.42 11.48
N GLN A 114 4.70 -4.84 12.07
CA GLN A 114 4.67 -4.51 13.50
C GLN A 114 4.66 -5.75 14.39
N MET A 115 3.84 -6.74 14.08
CA MET A 115 3.71 -7.96 14.88
C MET A 115 4.96 -8.84 14.85
N LEU A 116 5.68 -8.85 13.73
CA LEU A 116 6.90 -9.63 13.55
C LEU A 116 8.17 -8.88 13.96
N ASP A 117 8.03 -7.67 14.50
CA ASP A 117 9.11 -6.75 14.88
C ASP A 117 10.21 -6.63 13.80
N LEU A 118 9.79 -6.58 12.54
CA LEU A 118 10.71 -6.44 11.38
C LEU A 118 11.23 -5.00 11.25
N GLN A 119 10.90 -4.12 12.19
CA GLN A 119 11.40 -2.76 12.29
C GLN A 119 12.87 -2.82 12.69
N ALA A 120 13.78 -2.60 11.73
CA ALA A 120 15.18 -2.40 12.01
C ALA A 120 15.38 -1.14 12.87
N GLY A 121 15.33 -1.29 14.19
CA GLY A 121 16.05 -0.49 15.19
C GLY A 121 15.76 1.01 15.37
N SER A 122 14.77 1.65 14.73
CA SER A 122 14.61 3.11 14.91
C SER A 122 13.20 3.71 14.91
N LEU A 123 12.13 2.91 15.05
CA LEU A 123 10.75 3.44 15.06
C LEU A 123 9.95 3.15 16.34
N GLN A 124 10.52 2.45 17.31
CA GLN A 124 9.82 2.12 18.56
C GLN A 124 9.69 3.33 19.51
N THR A 125 10.61 4.30 19.46
CA THR A 125 10.60 5.45 20.38
C THR A 125 9.47 6.46 20.08
N PHE A 126 8.99 6.56 18.84
CA PHE A 126 7.90 7.48 18.48
C PHE A 126 6.50 6.86 18.61
N GLN A 127 6.35 5.53 18.50
CA GLN A 127 5.06 4.88 18.70
C GLN A 127 4.68 4.76 20.18
N HIS A 128 5.66 4.58 21.08
CA HIS A 128 5.38 4.47 22.52
C HIS A 128 4.82 5.79 23.10
N LEU A 129 5.33 6.94 22.64
CA LEU A 129 4.83 8.27 23.05
C LEU A 129 3.42 8.60 22.53
N LEU A 130 2.97 7.95 21.44
CA LEU A 130 1.61 8.14 20.92
C LEU A 130 0.58 7.25 21.63
N VAL A 131 0.99 6.10 22.18
CA VAL A 131 0.11 5.29 23.04
C VAL A 131 -0.14 6.00 24.37
N ASP A 132 0.88 6.67 24.92
CA ASP A 132 0.76 7.43 26.17
C ASP A 132 -0.15 8.67 26.05
N LEU A 133 -0.25 9.28 24.86
CA LEU A 133 -1.18 10.40 24.60
C LEU A 133 -2.60 9.97 24.19
N ASN A 134 -2.78 8.72 23.73
CA ASN A 134 -4.09 8.21 23.31
C ASN A 134 -4.86 7.48 24.41
N CYS A 135 -4.27 7.26 25.59
CA CYS A 135 -4.97 6.64 26.73
C CYS A 135 -6.11 7.51 27.30
N GLU A 136 -6.24 8.79 26.89
CA GLU A 136 -7.39 9.65 27.25
C GLU A 136 -8.50 9.75 26.18
N THR A 137 -8.39 9.10 25.02
CA THR A 137 -9.43 9.19 23.96
C THR A 137 -9.99 7.84 23.52
N SER A 138 -10.39 7.02 24.50
CA SER A 138 -11.37 5.97 24.24
C SER A 138 -12.75 6.60 24.07
N LEU A 139 -13.28 6.66 22.84
CA LEU A 139 -14.71 6.46 22.45
C LEU A 139 -15.17 7.02 21.08
N ALA A 140 -14.32 7.56 20.21
CA ALA A 140 -14.79 8.08 18.90
C ALA A 140 -14.71 7.05 17.75
N ILE A 141 -15.32 5.87 17.93
CA ILE A 141 -15.88 5.12 16.79
C ILE A 141 -17.33 5.60 16.64
N THR A 142 -17.53 6.68 15.89
CA THR A 142 -18.88 7.08 15.45
C THR A 142 -19.00 6.83 13.96
N ILE A 143 -19.70 5.74 13.66
CA ILE A 143 -20.46 5.53 12.43
C ILE A 143 -21.26 6.81 12.14
N ASN A 144 -21.04 7.45 10.99
CA ASN A 144 -21.96 8.45 10.45
C ASN A 144 -22.12 8.23 8.94
N SER A 145 -23.01 7.30 8.59
CA SER A 145 -23.93 7.51 7.48
C SER A 145 -25.10 8.33 8.01
N VAL A 146 -25.42 9.47 7.38
CA VAL A 146 -26.76 10.07 7.17
C VAL A 146 -26.61 11.59 6.88
N ASN A 147 -26.99 11.96 5.65
CA ASN A 147 -27.46 13.26 5.17
C ASN A 147 -26.47 14.43 4.97
N TYR A 148 -26.12 14.67 3.70
CA TYR A 148 -26.03 16.01 3.11
C TYR A 148 -26.74 15.98 1.73
N PHE A 149 -28.07 16.05 1.78
CA PHE A 149 -28.92 16.74 0.82
C PHE A 149 -29.92 17.50 1.69
N ASP A 150 -30.00 18.80 1.42
CA ASP A 150 -30.67 19.91 2.13
C ASP A 150 -30.08 20.37 3.48
#